data_AF-A0A8H5HJF0-F1
#
_entry.id   AF-A0A8H5HJF0-F1
#
_cell.length_a   1.000
_cell.length_b   1.000
_cell.length_c   1.000
_cell.angle_alpha   90.00
_cell.angle_beta   90.00
_cell.angle_gamma   90.00
#
_symmetry.space_group_name_H-M   'P 1'
#
loop_
_entity.id
_entity.type
_entity.pdbx_description
1 polymer ?
#
loop_
_entity_poly.entity_id
_entity_poly.type
_entity_poly.pdbx_seq_one_letter_code
_entity_poly.pdbx_strand_id
1 'polypeptide(L)'
;MPFSPEELDKAYQEVVLENRYINRDLFMGKRLMGEHFWVGIQPFLLHRGYRLRPRYDPQWVAPWLRGPEINQNILSFEESLILGKGKDLLDAVRVSDGFKVVFKRVSTRSPEFLIARYLSSPDLRSDPRNHTVPILDILPLPDDDAFALLVMPQLIGFNQVPFRRLGEMTDALHQYFEGLEFLHEHNIAHR
;
A
#
# COMPACT_ATOMS: atom_id res chain seq x y z
N MET A 1 -10.32 -24.04 22.32
CA MET A 1 -9.54 -25.16 21.73
C MET A 1 -9.35 -24.85 20.26
N PRO A 2 -8.22 -25.25 19.62
CA PRO A 2 -8.11 -25.09 18.17
C PRO A 2 -9.19 -25.92 17.47
N PHE A 3 -9.78 -25.36 16.41
CA PHE A 3 -10.80 -26.03 15.59
C PHE A 3 -10.25 -27.33 14.99
N SER A 4 -11.11 -28.33 14.86
CA SER A 4 -10.75 -29.60 14.22
C SER A 4 -10.51 -29.39 12.71
N PRO A 5 -9.73 -30.27 12.05
CA PRO A 5 -9.56 -30.21 10.59
C PRO A 5 -10.89 -30.27 9.81
N GLU A 6 -11.88 -31.01 10.32
CA GLU A 6 -13.21 -31.16 9.71
C GLU A 6 -14.03 -29.87 9.82
N GLU A 7 -13.98 -29.19 10.97
CA GLU A 7 -14.64 -27.89 11.17
C GLU A 7 -14.06 -26.83 10.23
N LEU A 8 -12.73 -26.80 10.10
CA LEU A 8 -12.04 -25.87 9.21
C LEU A 8 -12.33 -26.13 7.73
N ASP A 9 -12.36 -27.39 7.30
CA ASP A 9 -12.65 -27.73 5.91
C ASP A 9 -14.10 -27.38 5.55
N LYS A 10 -15.06 -27.71 6.42
CA LYS A 10 -16.47 -27.33 6.25
C LYS A 10 -16.64 -25.82 6.13
N ALA A 11 -16.07 -25.05 7.06
CA ALA A 11 -16.16 -23.59 7.04
C ALA A 11 -15.48 -23.00 5.80
N TYR A 12 -14.35 -23.55 5.36
CA TYR A 12 -13.70 -23.10 4.13
C TYR A 12 -14.57 -23.34 2.89
N GLN A 13 -15.25 -24.49 2.79
CA GLN A 13 -16.18 -24.74 1.66
C GLN A 13 -17.31 -23.71 1.63
N GLU A 14 -17.90 -23.39 2.78
CA GLU A 14 -18.96 -22.38 2.88
C GLU A 14 -18.45 -20.99 2.43
N VAL A 15 -17.27 -20.58 2.89
CA VAL A 15 -16.65 -19.30 2.50
C VAL A 15 -16.35 -19.22 1.00
N VAL A 16 -15.84 -20.30 0.38
CA VAL A 16 -15.47 -20.29 -1.05
C VAL A 16 -16.69 -20.32 -1.96
N LEU A 17 -17.80 -20.93 -1.52
CA LEU A 17 -19.07 -20.88 -2.24
C LEU A 17 -19.55 -19.43 -2.39
N GLU A 18 -19.40 -18.62 -1.35
CA GLU A 18 -19.77 -17.20 -1.36
C GLU A 18 -18.69 -16.32 -2.00
N ASN A 19 -17.41 -16.69 -1.90
CA ASN A 19 -16.31 -15.90 -2.44
C ASN A 19 -15.13 -16.72 -2.98
N ARG A 20 -15.09 -16.85 -4.31
CA ARG A 20 -14.04 -17.59 -5.03
C ARG A 20 -12.64 -16.97 -4.94
N TYR A 21 -12.50 -15.76 -4.42
CA TYR A 21 -11.20 -15.08 -4.28
C TYR A 21 -10.48 -15.43 -2.97
N ILE A 22 -11.18 -16.04 -2.01
CA ILE A 22 -10.56 -16.50 -0.76
C ILE A 22 -9.92 -17.87 -1.04
N ASN A 23 -8.59 -17.90 -1.09
CA ASN A 23 -7.86 -19.16 -1.15
C ASN A 23 -7.68 -19.76 0.26
N ARG A 24 -7.38 -21.06 0.31
CA ARG A 24 -7.20 -21.82 1.55
C ARG A 24 -6.11 -21.23 2.45
N ASP A 25 -5.01 -20.75 1.89
CA ASP A 25 -3.92 -20.19 2.69
C ASP A 25 -4.34 -18.89 3.37
N LEU A 26 -5.07 -18.02 2.67
CA LEU A 26 -5.66 -16.81 3.26
C LEU A 26 -6.64 -17.19 4.38
N PHE A 27 -7.56 -18.12 4.12
CA PHE A 27 -8.51 -18.61 5.14
C PHE A 27 -7.80 -19.14 6.38
N MET A 28 -6.74 -19.93 6.20
CA MET A 28 -5.94 -20.50 7.28
C MET A 28 -5.04 -19.47 7.99
N GLY A 29 -5.10 -18.20 7.61
CA GLY A 29 -4.26 -17.15 8.20
C GLY A 29 -2.78 -17.28 7.82
N LYS A 30 -2.45 -17.99 6.74
CA LYS A 30 -1.07 -18.06 6.26
C LYS A 30 -0.68 -16.78 5.52
N ARG A 31 0.62 -16.51 5.51
CA ARG A 31 1.23 -15.45 4.70
C ARG A 31 1.31 -15.90 3.25
N LEU A 32 0.87 -15.06 2.34
CA LEU A 32 1.08 -15.25 0.92
C LEU A 32 2.52 -14.86 0.55
N MET A 33 3.04 -15.39 -0.54
CA MET A 33 4.42 -15.19 -0.98
C MET A 33 4.86 -13.72 -0.98
N GLY A 34 4.01 -12.80 -1.46
CA GLY A 34 4.33 -11.36 -1.50
C GLY A 34 4.37 -10.66 -0.14
N GLU A 35 3.80 -11.28 0.91
CA GLU A 35 3.65 -10.66 2.23
C GLU A 35 4.86 -10.88 3.12
N HIS A 36 5.65 -11.92 2.87
CA HIS A 36 6.80 -12.31 3.69
C HIS A 36 7.84 -11.21 3.78
N PHE A 37 8.09 -10.49 2.68
CA PHE A 37 8.97 -9.32 2.69
C PHE A 37 8.51 -8.28 3.70
N TRP A 38 7.25 -7.86 3.61
CA TRP A 38 6.65 -6.85 4.47
C TRP A 38 6.59 -7.27 5.93
N VAL A 39 6.27 -8.54 6.21
CA VAL A 39 6.33 -9.10 7.56
C VAL A 39 7.75 -9.04 8.12
N GLY A 40 8.76 -9.39 7.30
CA GLY A 40 10.16 -9.37 7.71
C GLY A 40 10.67 -7.97 8.08
N ILE A 41 10.24 -6.94 7.35
CA ILE A 41 10.66 -5.55 7.61
C ILE A 41 9.70 -4.78 8.54
N GLN A 42 8.60 -5.39 8.99
CA GLN A 42 7.62 -4.71 9.84
C GLN A 42 8.23 -4.14 11.12
N PRO A 43 9.13 -4.84 11.85
CA PRO A 43 9.73 -4.28 13.07
C PRO A 43 10.58 -3.04 12.79
N PHE A 44 11.30 -3.03 11.67
CA PHE A 44 12.08 -1.87 11.21
C PHE A 44 11.17 -0.68 10.91
N LEU A 45 10.08 -0.89 10.17
CA LEU A 45 9.12 0.18 9.84
C LEU A 45 8.47 0.75 11.10
N LEU A 46 8.09 -0.10 12.04
CA LEU A 46 7.52 0.33 13.32
C LEU A 46 8.52 1.18 14.12
N HIS A 47 9.79 0.76 14.16
CA HIS A 47 10.87 1.54 14.78
C HIS A 47 11.09 2.90 14.10
N ARG A 48 10.92 2.97 12.78
CA ARG A 48 10.94 4.23 12.01
C ARG A 48 9.67 5.08 12.16
N GLY A 49 8.70 4.66 12.97
CA GLY A 49 7.47 5.42 13.22
C GLY A 49 6.34 5.15 12.23
N TYR A 50 6.34 3.99 11.56
CA TYR A 50 5.29 3.59 10.63
C TYR A 50 4.68 2.24 11.00
N ARG A 51 3.36 2.20 11.13
CA ARG A 51 2.61 1.00 11.50
C ARG A 51 1.93 0.41 10.27
N LEU A 52 2.29 -0.84 9.93
CA LEU A 52 1.57 -1.62 8.93
C LEU A 52 0.23 -2.14 9.48
N ARG A 53 -0.66 -2.58 8.58
CA ARG A 53 -1.88 -3.31 8.95
C ARG A 53 -1.54 -4.53 9.83
N PRO A 54 -2.44 -4.96 10.74
CA PRO A 54 -2.19 -6.09 11.64
C PRO A 54 -1.73 -7.37 10.92
N ARG A 55 -2.22 -7.59 9.69
CA ARG A 55 -1.79 -8.70 8.83
C ARG A 55 -0.28 -8.77 8.62
N TYR A 56 0.48 -7.70 8.73
CA TYR A 56 1.93 -7.74 8.52
C TYR A 56 2.72 -7.87 9.82
N ASP A 57 2.04 -7.94 10.97
CA ASP A 57 2.68 -8.25 12.24
C ASP A 57 3.20 -9.71 12.24
N PRO A 58 4.46 -9.98 12.60
CA PRO A 58 5.01 -11.32 12.69
C PRO A 58 4.24 -12.26 13.62
N GLN A 59 3.56 -11.72 14.64
CA GLN A 59 2.79 -12.46 15.63
C GLN A 59 1.29 -12.50 15.32
N TRP A 60 0.84 -11.95 14.19
CA TRP A 60 -0.59 -11.90 13.88
C TRP A 60 -1.19 -13.28 13.67
N VAL A 61 -2.44 -13.39 14.13
CA VAL A 61 -3.30 -14.56 13.99
C VAL A 61 -4.62 -14.10 13.37
N ALA A 62 -5.13 -14.88 12.42
CA ALA A 62 -6.38 -14.59 11.72
C ALA A 62 -7.55 -14.34 12.69
N PRO A 63 -8.19 -13.15 12.67
CA PRO A 63 -9.22 -12.79 13.63
C PRO A 63 -10.46 -13.69 13.53
N TRP A 64 -10.79 -14.16 12.33
CA TRP A 64 -11.90 -15.09 12.09
C TRP A 64 -11.69 -16.50 12.66
N LEU A 65 -10.48 -16.82 13.16
CA LEU A 65 -10.16 -18.08 13.84
C LEU A 65 -9.98 -17.93 15.36
N ARG A 66 -10.21 -16.73 15.94
CA ARG A 66 -9.97 -16.48 17.38
C ARG A 66 -11.21 -16.65 18.27
N GLY A 67 -12.41 -16.73 17.69
CA GLY A 67 -13.67 -16.82 18.42
C GLY A 67 -14.00 -18.22 18.94
N PRO A 68 -15.12 -18.38 19.68
CA PRO A 68 -15.67 -19.69 20.00
C PRO A 68 -16.12 -20.45 18.74
N GLU A 69 -16.37 -19.72 17.64
CA GLU A 69 -16.79 -20.21 16.34
C GLU A 69 -15.96 -19.55 15.23
N ILE A 70 -15.86 -20.22 14.07
CA ILE A 70 -15.19 -19.67 12.88
C ILE A 70 -16.08 -18.59 12.27
N ASN A 71 -15.56 -17.37 12.11
CA ASN A 71 -16.29 -16.32 11.41
C ASN A 71 -16.15 -16.48 9.90
N GLN A 72 -17.23 -16.86 9.24
CA GLN A 72 -17.24 -17.10 7.79
C GLN A 72 -17.26 -15.81 6.97
N ASN A 73 -17.63 -14.67 7.56
CA ASN A 73 -17.58 -13.37 6.89
C ASN A 73 -16.16 -12.77 6.95
N ILE A 74 -15.20 -13.48 6.37
CA ILE A 74 -13.78 -13.11 6.38
C ILE A 74 -13.55 -11.74 5.73
N LEU A 75 -14.33 -11.37 4.72
CA LEU A 75 -14.20 -10.10 3.99
C LEU A 75 -14.62 -8.88 4.80
N SER A 76 -15.29 -9.08 5.94
CA SER A 76 -15.57 -7.99 6.88
C SER A 76 -14.32 -7.54 7.65
N PHE A 77 -13.24 -8.31 7.61
CA PHE A 77 -11.97 -7.99 8.26
C PHE A 77 -11.00 -7.32 7.28
N GLU A 78 -10.38 -6.21 7.69
CA GLU A 78 -9.36 -5.53 6.89
C GLU A 78 -8.19 -6.46 6.53
N GLU A 79 -7.89 -7.43 7.40
CA GLU A 79 -6.82 -8.40 7.20
C GLU A 79 -7.13 -9.47 6.13
N SER A 80 -8.31 -9.42 5.52
CA SER A 80 -8.59 -10.15 4.28
C SER A 80 -8.09 -9.42 3.03
N LEU A 81 -7.76 -8.13 3.14
CA LEU A 81 -7.19 -7.35 2.04
C LEU A 81 -5.73 -7.78 1.82
N ILE A 82 -5.52 -8.54 0.75
CA ILE A 82 -4.20 -8.99 0.34
C ILE A 82 -3.54 -7.98 -0.62
N LEU A 83 -2.23 -8.11 -0.80
CA LEU A 83 -1.52 -7.33 -1.81
C LEU A 83 -2.15 -7.55 -3.18
N GLY A 84 -2.45 -6.43 -3.87
CA GLY A 84 -2.89 -6.46 -5.26
C GLY A 84 -1.75 -6.86 -6.22
N LYS A 85 -1.86 -6.48 -7.49
CA LYS A 85 -0.82 -6.79 -8.50
C LYS A 85 0.56 -6.21 -8.18
N GLY A 86 0.65 -5.17 -7.34
CA GLY A 86 1.91 -4.57 -6.91
C GLY A 86 2.42 -5.17 -5.60
N LYS A 87 3.31 -6.17 -5.69
CA LYS A 87 3.95 -6.76 -4.49
C LYS A 87 4.88 -5.77 -3.76
N ASP A 88 5.32 -4.74 -4.49
CA ASP A 88 6.22 -3.69 -4.03
C ASP A 88 5.50 -2.47 -3.44
N LEU A 89 4.18 -2.54 -3.27
CA LEU A 89 3.37 -1.47 -2.68
C LEU A 89 2.66 -1.96 -1.42
N LEU A 90 2.74 -1.19 -0.34
CA LEU A 90 1.97 -1.46 0.87
C LEU A 90 1.58 -0.19 1.60
N ASP A 91 0.32 -0.11 2.04
CA ASP A 91 -0.20 0.97 2.86
C ASP A 91 0.21 0.85 4.34
N ALA A 92 0.31 2.00 5.01
CA ALA A 92 0.66 2.10 6.41
C ALA A 92 0.12 3.40 7.04
N VAL A 93 0.28 3.50 8.35
CA VAL A 93 -0.05 4.70 9.13
C VAL A 93 1.20 5.22 9.82
N ARG A 94 1.53 6.49 9.60
CA ARG A 94 2.57 7.17 10.37
C ARG A 94 2.10 7.37 11.81
N VAL A 95 2.91 6.93 12.76
CA VAL A 95 2.53 6.81 14.17
C VAL A 95 2.36 8.16 14.85
N SER A 96 3.14 9.16 14.45
CA SER A 96 3.16 10.48 15.10
C SER A 96 1.86 11.28 14.94
N ASP A 97 1.17 11.12 13.81
CA ASP A 97 0.02 11.96 13.42
C ASP A 97 -1.16 11.16 12.85
N GLY A 98 -1.03 9.84 12.69
CA GLY A 98 -2.05 9.00 12.08
C GLY A 98 -2.16 9.18 10.56
N PHE A 99 -1.21 9.87 9.92
CA PHE A 99 -1.28 10.14 8.49
C PHE A 99 -1.11 8.86 7.67
N LYS A 100 -2.01 8.66 6.69
CA LYS A 100 -1.99 7.47 5.83
C LYS A 100 -0.95 7.61 4.74
N VAL A 101 -0.08 6.61 4.64
CA VAL A 101 1.02 6.57 3.68
C VAL A 101 1.01 5.26 2.90
N VAL A 102 1.74 5.26 1.79
CA VAL A 102 2.05 4.07 1.01
C VAL A 102 3.56 3.98 0.87
N PHE A 103 4.08 2.79 1.13
CA PHE A 103 5.44 2.42 0.79
C PHE A 103 5.49 1.89 -0.64
N LYS A 104 6.45 2.38 -1.41
CA LYS A 104 6.83 1.77 -2.69
C LYS A 104 8.28 1.32 -2.62
N ARG A 105 8.50 0.02 -2.72
CA ARG A 105 9.84 -0.56 -2.86
C ARG A 105 10.32 -0.32 -4.28
N VAL A 106 11.46 0.36 -4.40
CA VAL A 106 12.07 0.69 -5.69
C VAL A 106 13.57 0.41 -5.65
N SER A 107 14.15 0.10 -6.81
CA SER A 107 15.60 0.04 -6.89
C SER A 107 16.20 1.45 -6.80
N THR A 108 17.25 1.61 -6.01
CA THR A 108 17.97 2.88 -5.82
C THR A 108 18.67 3.37 -7.10
N ARG A 109 18.86 2.47 -8.08
CA ARG A 109 19.45 2.77 -9.40
C ARG A 109 18.41 2.98 -10.50
N SER A 110 17.12 2.82 -10.17
CA SER A 110 16.06 2.99 -11.17
C SER A 110 15.88 4.46 -11.55
N PRO A 111 15.53 4.76 -12.82
CA PRO A 111 15.14 6.11 -13.22
C PRO A 111 13.99 6.64 -12.35
N GLU A 112 13.05 5.77 -11.96
CA GLU A 112 11.94 6.13 -11.08
C GLU A 112 12.42 6.72 -9.75
N PHE A 113 13.34 6.05 -9.05
CA PHE A 113 13.86 6.53 -7.77
C PHE A 113 14.57 7.88 -7.92
N LEU A 114 15.40 8.01 -8.96
CA LEU A 114 16.15 9.24 -9.23
C LEU A 114 15.22 10.41 -9.56
N ILE A 115 14.22 10.19 -10.41
CA ILE A 115 13.22 11.18 -10.78
C ILE A 115 12.36 11.56 -9.57
N ALA A 116 11.84 10.61 -8.81
CA ALA A 116 11.01 10.87 -7.63
C ALA A 116 11.77 11.70 -6.58
N ARG A 117 13.05 11.38 -6.34
CA ARG A 117 13.93 12.15 -5.44
C ARG A 117 14.20 13.55 -5.97
N TYR A 118 14.45 13.70 -7.27
CA TYR A 118 14.69 14.99 -7.90
C TYR A 118 13.46 15.91 -7.79
N LEU A 119 12.30 15.42 -8.21
CA LEU A 119 11.02 16.13 -8.15
C LEU A 119 10.56 16.44 -6.71
N SER A 120 11.09 15.71 -5.72
CA SER A 120 10.82 15.95 -4.30
C SER A 120 11.91 16.79 -3.61
N SER A 121 12.89 17.33 -4.35
CA SER A 121 13.85 18.28 -3.78
C SER A 121 13.15 19.55 -3.28
N PRO A 122 13.68 20.22 -2.24
CA PRO A 122 13.04 21.40 -1.66
C PRO A 122 12.70 22.49 -2.68
N ASP A 123 13.61 22.78 -3.61
CA ASP A 123 13.42 23.80 -4.65
C ASP A 123 12.24 23.43 -5.56
N LEU A 124 12.21 22.21 -6.08
CA LEU A 124 11.14 21.76 -6.97
C LEU A 124 9.81 21.53 -6.25
N ARG A 125 9.82 21.17 -4.96
CA ARG A 125 8.59 21.06 -4.16
C ARG A 125 7.97 22.41 -3.84
N SER A 126 8.75 23.48 -3.87
CA SER A 126 8.27 24.85 -3.67
C SER A 126 7.64 25.45 -4.94
N ASP A 127 7.92 24.89 -6.13
CA ASP A 127 7.26 25.30 -7.38
C ASP A 127 5.78 24.84 -7.36
N PRO A 128 4.81 25.77 -7.38
CA PRO A 128 3.39 25.41 -7.32
C PRO A 128 2.91 24.60 -8.53
N ARG A 129 3.66 24.59 -9.64
CA ARG A 129 3.36 23.81 -10.85
C ARG A 129 3.73 22.33 -10.70
N ASN A 130 4.49 21.98 -9.66
CA ASN A 130 4.88 20.60 -9.38
C ASN A 130 3.74 19.80 -8.72
N HIS A 131 2.86 19.27 -9.57
CA HIS A 131 1.73 18.42 -9.16
C HIS A 131 2.10 16.94 -8.97
N THR A 132 3.40 16.61 -8.93
CA THR A 132 3.82 15.22 -8.71
C THR A 132 3.57 14.78 -7.28
N VAL A 133 3.37 13.47 -7.09
CA VAL A 133 3.22 12.87 -5.75
C VAL A 133 4.49 13.14 -4.93
N PRO A 134 4.39 13.80 -3.77
CA PRO A 134 5.56 14.10 -2.96
C PRO A 134 6.12 12.84 -2.30
N ILE A 135 7.45 12.76 -2.22
CA ILE A 135 8.13 11.80 -1.35
C ILE A 135 8.29 12.43 0.03
N LEU A 136 7.61 11.82 1.03
CA LEU A 136 7.60 12.28 2.42
C LEU A 136 8.85 11.83 3.18
N ASP A 137 9.37 10.65 2.85
CA ASP A 137 10.57 10.06 3.43
C ASP A 137 11.14 9.01 2.47
N ILE A 138 12.43 8.71 2.60
CA ILE A 138 13.13 7.64 1.90
C ILE A 138 13.77 6.75 2.95
N LEU A 139 13.35 5.48 3.00
CA LEU A 139 13.86 4.50 3.95
C LEU A 139 14.75 3.50 3.20
N PRO A 140 16.08 3.56 3.36
CA PRO A 140 16.96 2.47 2.95
C PRO A 140 16.58 1.18 3.68
N LEU A 141 16.64 0.05 2.98
CA LEU A 141 16.38 -1.24 3.62
C LEU A 141 17.58 -1.64 4.49
N PRO A 142 17.37 -2.32 5.63
CA PRO A 142 18.46 -2.91 6.40
C PRO A 142 19.26 -3.86 5.52
N ASP A 143 20.59 -3.70 5.52
CA ASP A 143 21.54 -4.57 4.82
C ASP A 143 21.34 -4.69 3.29
N ASP A 144 20.61 -3.76 2.66
CA ASP A 144 20.35 -3.74 1.21
C ASP A 144 20.38 -2.31 0.64
N ASP A 145 21.48 -1.97 -0.03
CA ASP A 145 21.66 -0.69 -0.72
C ASP A 145 21.03 -0.65 -2.13
N ALA A 146 20.60 -1.80 -2.65
CA ALA A 146 20.02 -1.90 -4.00
C ALA A 146 18.55 -1.44 -4.03
N PHE A 147 17.88 -1.45 -2.88
CA PHE A 147 16.48 -1.07 -2.75
C PHE A 147 16.22 -0.07 -1.61
N ALA A 148 15.25 0.79 -1.81
CA ALA A 148 14.72 1.69 -0.80
C ALA A 148 13.19 1.70 -0.85
N LEU A 149 12.58 2.12 0.25
CA LEU A 149 11.15 2.42 0.30
C LEU A 149 10.96 3.93 0.14
N LEU A 150 10.21 4.31 -0.88
CA LEU A 150 9.64 5.64 -0.98
C LEU A 150 8.38 5.71 -0.12
N VAL A 151 8.30 6.67 0.78
CA VAL A 151 7.10 6.95 1.58
C VAL A 151 6.32 8.06 0.90
N MET A 152 5.09 7.74 0.49
CA MET A 152 4.21 8.66 -0.24
C MET A 152 2.88 8.82 0.48
N PRO A 153 2.15 9.93 0.31
CA PRO A 153 0.77 10.01 0.76
C PRO A 153 -0.09 8.91 0.15
N GLN A 154 -1.03 8.35 0.92
CA GLN A 154 -2.04 7.49 0.34
C GLN A 154 -3.04 8.35 -0.45
N LEU A 155 -3.07 8.17 -1.77
CA LEU A 155 -3.98 8.86 -2.68
C LEU A 155 -5.06 7.92 -3.20
N ILE A 156 -6.16 8.49 -3.68
CA ILE A 156 -7.22 7.78 -4.41
C ILE A 156 -7.11 8.08 -5.90
N GLY A 157 -7.63 7.17 -6.73
CA GLY A 157 -7.68 7.41 -8.18
C GLY A 157 -8.55 8.62 -8.50
N PHE A 158 -8.10 9.48 -9.43
CA PHE A 158 -8.81 10.71 -9.80
C PHE A 158 -10.24 10.47 -10.32
N ASN A 159 -10.50 9.28 -10.83
CA ASN A 159 -11.80 8.86 -11.35
C ASN A 159 -12.69 8.14 -10.32
N GLN A 160 -12.22 7.95 -9.08
CA GLN A 160 -13.02 7.29 -8.04
C GLN A 160 -14.16 8.18 -7.53
N VAL A 161 -13.97 9.51 -7.56
CA VAL A 161 -15.00 10.48 -7.21
C VAL A 161 -15.47 11.15 -8.50
N PRO A 162 -16.78 11.12 -8.84
CA PRO A 162 -17.27 11.74 -10.06
C PRO A 162 -17.22 13.26 -9.96
N PHE A 163 -16.78 13.91 -11.05
CA PHE A 163 -16.95 15.35 -11.23
C PHE A 163 -18.45 15.68 -11.30
N ARG A 164 -18.90 16.59 -10.46
CA ARG A 164 -20.30 17.04 -10.38
C ARG A 164 -20.52 18.35 -11.10
N ARG A 165 -19.45 19.12 -11.34
CA ARG A 165 -19.48 20.44 -11.98
C ARG A 165 -18.42 20.56 -13.04
N LEU A 166 -18.72 21.34 -14.09
CA LEU A 166 -17.75 21.64 -15.16
C LEU A 166 -16.47 22.27 -14.59
N GLY A 167 -16.60 23.15 -13.59
CA GLY A 167 -15.47 23.77 -12.89
C GLY A 167 -14.48 22.75 -12.30
N GLU A 168 -14.97 21.70 -11.64
CA GLU A 168 -14.12 20.67 -11.03
C GLU A 168 -13.33 19.90 -12.11
N MET A 169 -13.95 19.65 -13.26
CA MET A 169 -13.29 19.01 -14.39
C MET A 169 -12.25 19.93 -15.03
N THR A 170 -12.58 21.21 -15.23
CA THR A 170 -11.64 22.18 -15.80
C THR A 170 -10.45 22.40 -14.88
N ASP A 171 -10.66 22.45 -13.56
CA ASP A 171 -9.59 22.58 -12.56
C ASP A 171 -8.66 21.36 -12.55
N ALA A 172 -9.22 20.15 -12.67
CA ALA A 172 -8.43 18.93 -12.75
C ALA A 172 -7.59 18.86 -14.04
N LEU A 173 -8.17 19.25 -15.17
CA LEU A 173 -7.44 19.34 -16.44
C LEU A 173 -6.34 20.39 -16.40
N HIS A 174 -6.61 21.56 -15.79
CA HIS A 174 -5.61 22.61 -15.62
C HIS A 174 -4.41 22.14 -14.80
N GLN A 175 -4.65 21.53 -13.62
CA GLN A 175 -3.59 20.95 -12.79
C GLN A 175 -2.80 19.87 -13.54
N TYR A 176 -3.49 19.01 -14.31
CA TYR A 176 -2.82 17.97 -15.10
C TYR A 176 -1.89 18.56 -16.18
N PHE A 177 -2.36 19.55 -16.94
CA PHE A 177 -1.56 20.17 -17.99
C PHE A 177 -0.42 21.02 -17.44
N GLU A 178 -0.65 21.78 -16.37
CA GLU A 178 0.40 22.55 -15.69
C GLU A 178 1.50 21.62 -15.16
N GLY A 179 1.11 20.49 -14.55
CA GLY A 179 2.07 19.49 -14.08
C GLY A 179 2.84 18.83 -15.22
N LEU A 180 2.19 18.60 -16.36
CA LEU A 180 2.85 18.02 -17.54
C LEU A 180 3.84 19.01 -18.17
N GLU A 181 3.48 20.28 -18.29
CA GLU A 181 4.39 21.34 -18.73
C GLU A 181 5.62 21.43 -17.82
N PHE A 182 5.40 21.47 -16.50
CA PHE A 182 6.47 21.44 -15.50
C PHE A 182 7.41 20.23 -15.70
N LEU A 183 6.86 19.02 -15.84
CA LEU A 183 7.68 17.82 -16.09
C LEU A 183 8.51 17.94 -17.37
N HIS A 184 7.94 18.49 -18.44
CA HIS A 184 8.63 18.68 -19.70
C HIS A 184 9.72 19.75 -19.63
N GLU A 185 9.55 20.84 -18.86
CA GLU A 185 10.61 21.81 -18.57
C GLU A 185 11.82 21.14 -17.89
N HIS A 186 11.56 20.11 -17.08
CA HIS A 186 12.57 19.28 -16.42
C HIS A 186 13.05 18.10 -17.27
N ASN A 187 12.70 18.03 -18.56
CA ASN A 187 13.06 16.95 -19.50
C ASN A 187 12.57 15.56 -19.06
N ILE A 188 11.43 15.49 -18.36
CA ILE A 188 10.81 14.24 -17.91
C ILE A 188 9.52 14.03 -18.69
N ALA A 189 9.38 12.88 -19.34
CA ALA A 189 8.14 12.49 -20.03
C ALA A 189 7.37 11.46 -19.19
N HIS A 190 6.10 11.74 -18.91
CA HIS A 190 5.17 10.74 -18.36
C HIS A 190 4.67 9.84 -19.49
N ARG A 191 4.70 8.51 -19.30
CA ARG A 191 4.27 7.51 -20.29
C ARG A 191 3.19 6.60 -19.73
#